data_AF-A0A7V6SXC3-F1
#
_entry.id   AF-A0A7V6SXC3-F1
#
_cell.length_a   1.000
_cell.length_b   1.000
_cell.length_c   1.000
_cell.angle_alpha   90.00
_cell.angle_beta   90.00
_cell.angle_gamma   90.00
#
_symmetry.space_group_name_H-M   'P 1'
#
loop_
_entity.id
_entity.type
_entity.pdbx_description
1 polymer ?
#
loop_
_entity_poly.entity_id
_entity_poly.type
_entity_poly.pdbx_seq_one_letter_code
_entity_poly.pdbx_strand_id
1 'polypeptide(L)'
;MNDKGFTLVELLTVIIILGVLAIIAVPMVMGNVDESKRISYDKLIKNIEQTTQIYIRNNKDNIPGIKTVGNVTSITLQDLVDKEGLKKPVIDPITEKTVSLTTPITIVVKERGKYDVEINDFIYEEE
;
A
#
# COMPACT_ATOMS: atom_id res chain seq x y z
N MET A 1 -17.98 -53.84 -28.27
CA MET A 1 -17.50 -52.64 -27.57
C MET A 1 -17.75 -51.48 -28.52
N ASN A 2 -18.55 -50.50 -28.11
CA ASN A 2 -19.00 -49.42 -28.99
C ASN A 2 -18.26 -48.13 -28.61
N ASP A 3 -17.04 -47.99 -29.10
CA ASP A 3 -16.24 -46.80 -28.87
C ASP A 3 -16.79 -45.66 -29.75
N LYS A 4 -17.63 -44.82 -29.16
CA LYS A 4 -18.05 -43.57 -29.77
C LYS A 4 -16.89 -42.60 -29.67
N GLY A 5 -16.13 -42.48 -30.76
CA GLY A 5 -15.09 -41.47 -30.90
C GLY A 5 -15.71 -40.06 -30.96
N PHE A 6 -15.08 -39.12 -30.27
CA PHE A 6 -15.37 -37.69 -30.38
C PHE A 6 -15.22 -37.22 -31.83
N THR A 7 -16.12 -36.36 -32.29
CA THR A 7 -16.00 -35.77 -33.63
C THR A 7 -15.01 -34.60 -33.62
N LEU A 8 -14.29 -34.40 -34.73
CA LEU A 8 -13.41 -33.23 -34.88
C LEU A 8 -14.19 -31.91 -34.79
N VAL A 9 -15.46 -31.92 -35.18
CA VAL A 9 -16.35 -30.76 -35.13
C VAL A 9 -16.67 -30.36 -33.68
N GLU A 10 -16.85 -31.33 -32.78
CA GLU A 10 -17.03 -31.05 -31.35
C GLU A 10 -15.78 -30.41 -30.75
N LEU A 11 -14.59 -30.94 -31.07
CA LEU A 11 -13.34 -30.36 -30.58
C LEU A 11 -13.11 -28.95 -31.14
N LEU A 12 -13.42 -28.74 -32.42
CA LEU A 12 -13.31 -27.44 -33.10
C LEU A 12 -14.23 -26.39 -32.46
N THR A 13 -15.46 -26.77 -32.13
CA THR A 13 -16.43 -25.85 -31.49
C THR A 13 -15.94 -25.41 -30.10
N VAL A 14 -15.37 -26.34 -29.33
CA VAL A 14 -14.83 -26.05 -27.99
C VAL A 14 -13.66 -25.05 -28.06
N ILE A 15 -12.70 -25.26 -28.97
CA ILE A 15 -11.56 -24.33 -29.09
C ILE A 15 -11.98 -22.94 -29.59
N ILE A 16 -13.02 -22.84 -30.42
CA ILE A 16 -13.60 -21.55 -30.83
C ILE A 16 -14.19 -20.82 -29.62
N ILE A 17 -14.97 -21.50 -28.79
CA ILE A 17 -15.56 -20.90 -27.58
C ILE A 17 -14.44 -20.48 -26.61
N LEU A 18 -13.44 -21.34 -26.37
CA LEU A 18 -12.30 -21.02 -25.50
C LEU A 18 -11.50 -19.83 -26.04
N GLY A 19 -11.31 -19.72 -27.36
CA GLY A 19 -10.62 -18.60 -27.99
C GLY A 19 -11.34 -17.26 -27.79
N VAL A 20 -12.66 -17.23 -27.95
CA VAL A 20 -13.48 -16.02 -27.72
C VAL A 20 -13.44 -15.62 -26.24
N LEU A 21 -13.57 -16.59 -25.32
CA LEU A 21 -13.49 -16.34 -23.88
C LEU A 21 -12.13 -15.79 -23.45
N ALA A 22 -11.03 -16.31 -24.03
CA ALA A 22 -9.68 -15.84 -23.72
C ALA A 22 -9.46 -14.38 -24.11
N ILE A 23 -9.97 -13.95 -25.27
CA ILE A 23 -9.84 -12.56 -25.74
C ILE A 23 -10.53 -11.56 -24.79
N ILE A 24 -11.72 -11.91 -24.28
CA ILE A 24 -12.50 -11.05 -23.37
C ILE A 24 -11.87 -11.03 -21.96
N ALA A 25 -11.29 -12.15 -21.51
CA ALA A 25 -10.75 -12.28 -20.17
C ALA A 25 -9.48 -11.44 -19.92
N VAL A 26 -8.63 -11.24 -20.92
CA VAL A 26 -7.34 -10.52 -20.79
C VAL A 26 -7.50 -9.04 -20.36
N PRO A 27 -8.29 -8.19 -21.05
CA PRO A 27 -8.39 -6.76 -20.70
C PRO A 27 -9.02 -6.50 -19.33
N MET A 28 -9.85 -7.42 -18.82
CA MET A 28 -10.53 -7.28 -17.53
C MET A 28 -9.57 -7.25 -16.33
N VAL A 29 -8.39 -7.88 -16.45
CA VAL A 29 -7.44 -8.01 -15.34
C VAL A 29 -6.46 -6.84 -15.28
N MET A 30 -6.07 -6.24 -16.41
CA MET A 30 -4.98 -5.25 -16.44
C MET A 30 -5.37 -3.87 -15.86
N GLY A 31 -6.55 -3.35 -16.15
CA GLY A 31 -6.93 -1.98 -15.73
C GLY A 31 -7.23 -1.83 -14.23
N ASN A 32 -7.65 -2.91 -13.56
CA ASN A 32 -8.04 -2.86 -12.15
C ASN A 32 -6.85 -2.92 -11.19
N VAL A 33 -5.70 -3.42 -11.64
CA VAL A 33 -4.54 -3.65 -10.78
C VAL A 33 -3.88 -2.32 -10.39
N ASP A 34 -3.68 -1.40 -11.34
CA ASP A 34 -3.00 -0.13 -11.07
C ASP A 34 -3.81 0.78 -10.13
N GLU A 35 -5.13 0.85 -10.33
CA GLU A 35 -6.02 1.57 -9.43
C GLU A 35 -6.04 0.94 -8.03
N SER A 36 -6.07 -0.39 -7.95
CA SER A 36 -5.99 -1.11 -6.67
C SER A 36 -4.67 -0.85 -5.94
N LYS A 37 -3.56 -0.74 -6.68
CA LYS A 37 -2.24 -0.39 -6.13
C LYS A 37 -2.23 1.03 -5.57
N ARG A 38 -2.74 2.02 -6.32
CA ARG A 38 -2.87 3.41 -5.86
C ARG A 38 -3.75 3.54 -4.63
N ILE A 39 -4.92 2.91 -4.63
CA ILE A 39 -5.83 2.89 -3.46
C ILE A 39 -5.15 2.25 -2.24
N SER A 40 -4.39 1.17 -2.45
CA SER A 40 -3.67 0.50 -1.37
C SER A 40 -2.54 1.36 -0.82
N TYR A 41 -1.85 2.11 -1.69
CA TYR A 41 -0.82 3.08 -1.31
C TYR A 41 -1.42 4.21 -0.45
N ASP A 42 -2.53 4.82 -0.89
CA ASP A 42 -3.22 5.86 -0.12
C ASP A 42 -3.69 5.34 1.25
N LYS A 43 -4.16 4.10 1.31
CA LYS A 43 -4.53 3.45 2.57
C LYS A 43 -3.33 3.22 3.47
N LEU A 44 -2.18 2.86 2.91
CA LEU A 44 -0.94 2.67 3.66
C LEU A 44 -0.49 4.00 4.28
N ILE A 45 -0.41 5.07 3.50
CA ILE A 45 -0.03 6.39 4.01
C ILE A 45 -0.99 6.84 5.11
N LYS A 46 -2.30 6.76 4.90
CA LYS A 46 -3.30 7.09 5.92
C LYS A 46 -3.15 6.25 7.19
N ASN A 47 -2.82 4.97 7.06
CA ASN A 47 -2.58 4.10 8.21
C ASN A 47 -1.34 4.55 9.00
N ILE A 48 -0.25 4.90 8.31
CA ILE A 48 0.98 5.41 8.93
C ILE A 48 0.72 6.74 9.62
N GLU A 49 0.01 7.68 8.96
CA GLU A 49 -0.39 8.96 9.56
C GLU A 49 -1.21 8.76 10.84
N GLN A 50 -2.23 7.89 10.79
CA GLN A 50 -3.09 7.59 11.93
C GLN A 50 -2.29 6.97 13.08
N THR A 51 -1.46 5.98 12.79
CA THR A 51 -0.58 5.31 13.77
C THR A 51 0.41 6.32 14.37
N THR A 52 0.95 7.22 13.56
CA THR A 52 1.85 8.29 14.00
C THR A 52 1.14 9.26 14.94
N GLN A 53 -0.08 9.69 14.61
CA GLN A 53 -0.87 10.58 15.49
C GLN A 53 -1.20 9.91 16.82
N ILE A 54 -1.48 8.60 16.82
CA ILE A 54 -1.68 7.82 18.05
C ILE A 54 -0.38 7.76 18.85
N TYR A 55 0.75 7.43 18.20
CA TYR A 55 2.07 7.39 18.82
C TYR A 55 2.42 8.72 19.50
N ILE A 56 2.23 9.84 18.79
CA ILE A 56 2.47 11.18 19.32
C ILE A 56 1.58 11.43 20.53
N ARG A 57 0.30 11.08 20.48
CA ARG A 57 -0.63 11.28 21.60
C ARG A 57 -0.17 10.52 22.85
N ASN A 58 0.28 9.28 22.68
CA ASN A 58 0.70 8.40 23.77
C ASN A 58 2.10 8.73 24.29
N ASN A 59 2.99 9.26 23.44
CA ASN A 59 4.41 9.46 23.74
C ASN A 59 4.83 10.94 23.67
N LYS A 60 3.88 11.90 23.71
CA LYS A 60 4.13 13.35 23.58
C LYS A 60 5.20 13.91 24.54
N ASP A 61 5.42 13.25 25.67
CA ASP A 61 6.42 13.66 26.66
C ASP A 61 7.82 13.13 26.33
N ASN A 62 7.91 12.07 25.53
CA ASN A 62 9.14 11.40 25.12
C ASN A 62 9.61 11.81 23.72
N ILE A 63 8.81 12.58 22.98
CA ILE A 63 9.18 13.08 21.65
C ILE A 63 9.70 14.52 21.82
N PRO A 64 11.01 14.76 21.67
CA PRO A 64 11.58 16.10 21.80
C PRO A 64 10.94 17.03 20.78
N GLY A 65 10.58 18.25 21.19
CA GLY A 65 10.16 19.27 20.25
C GLY A 65 8.70 19.24 19.81
N ILE A 66 7.93 18.19 20.14
CA ILE A 66 6.54 18.05 19.69
C ILE A 66 5.56 19.03 20.36
N LYS A 67 5.96 19.60 21.51
CA LYS A 67 5.15 20.58 22.26
C LYS A 67 5.31 22.01 21.74
N THR A 68 6.26 22.25 20.84
CA THR A 68 6.58 23.57 20.30
C THR A 68 5.98 23.69 18.89
N VAL A 69 5.03 24.60 18.72
CA VAL A 69 4.44 24.89 17.41
C VAL A 69 5.50 25.39 16.44
N GLY A 70 5.47 24.91 15.20
CA GLY A 70 6.44 25.25 14.15
C GLY A 70 7.72 24.43 14.19
N ASN A 71 7.88 23.53 15.16
CA ASN A 71 9.04 22.64 15.22
C ASN A 71 8.84 21.41 14.32
N VAL A 72 9.96 20.89 13.83
CA VAL A 72 10.03 19.69 12.99
C VAL A 72 10.77 18.61 13.77
N THR A 73 10.21 17.41 13.85
CA THR A 73 10.82 16.28 14.56
C THR A 73 10.67 15.01 13.75
N SER A 74 11.69 14.16 13.75
CA SER A 74 11.67 12.89 13.02
C SER A 74 11.57 11.70 13.97
N ILE A 75 10.71 10.75 13.65
CA ILE A 75 10.63 9.42 14.30
C ILE A 75 10.84 8.34 13.25
N THR A 76 11.19 7.11 13.66
CA THR A 76 11.40 6.01 12.72
C THR A 76 10.13 5.19 12.52
N LEU A 77 9.95 4.57 11.35
CA LEU A 77 8.88 3.58 11.13
C LEU A 77 8.94 2.44 12.15
N GLN A 78 10.13 2.07 12.63
CA GLN A 78 10.32 1.06 13.67
C GLN A 78 9.56 1.38 14.96
N ASP A 79 9.55 2.64 15.39
CA ASP A 79 8.83 3.06 16.60
C ASP A 79 7.32 2.81 16.47
N LEU A 80 6.75 3.04 15.28
CA LEU A 80 5.32 2.82 15.03
C LEU A 80 4.95 1.34 15.00
N VAL A 81 5.86 0.53 14.47
CA VAL A 81 5.65 -0.91 14.37
C VAL A 81 5.76 -1.59 15.72
N ASP A 82 6.80 -1.27 16.49
CA ASP A 82 7.10 -1.99 17.72
C ASP A 82 6.22 -1.50 18.90
N LYS A 83 5.67 -0.28 18.85
CA LYS A 83 4.91 0.32 19.97
C LYS A 83 3.42 0.54 19.72
N GLU A 84 2.96 0.68 18.46
CA GLU A 84 1.58 1.07 18.15
C GLU A 84 0.89 0.16 17.12
N GLY A 85 1.53 -0.96 16.73
CA GLY A 85 0.85 -2.06 16.04
C GLY A 85 0.78 -1.98 14.52
N LEU A 86 1.61 -1.15 13.87
CA LEU A 86 1.76 -1.18 12.41
C LEU A 86 2.21 -2.58 11.97
N LYS A 87 1.42 -3.27 11.14
CA LYS A 87 1.67 -4.68 10.78
C LYS A 87 2.89 -4.81 9.88
N LYS A 88 3.86 -5.66 10.27
CA LYS A 88 4.99 -6.08 9.43
C LYS A 88 4.55 -7.13 8.39
N PRO A 89 5.20 -7.20 7.21
CA PRO A 89 6.08 -6.18 6.64
C PRO A 89 5.28 -4.99 6.07
N VAL A 90 5.85 -3.79 6.13
CA VAL A 90 5.32 -2.64 5.40
C VAL A 90 5.76 -2.79 3.95
N ILE A 91 4.80 -3.08 3.06
CA ILE A 91 5.05 -3.28 1.63
C ILE A 91 4.48 -2.07 0.90
N ASP A 92 5.28 -1.47 0.03
CA ASP A 92 4.79 -0.49 -0.92
C ASP A 92 3.97 -1.21 -2.01
N PRO A 93 2.66 -0.96 -2.14
CA PRO A 93 1.81 -1.64 -3.10
C PRO A 93 2.16 -1.36 -4.56
N ILE A 94 2.92 -0.30 -4.84
CA ILE A 94 3.29 0.11 -6.20
C ILE A 94 4.60 -0.56 -6.61
N THR A 95 5.66 -0.41 -5.81
CA THR A 95 6.98 -1.03 -6.09
C THR A 95 7.06 -2.50 -5.69
N GLU A 96 6.10 -2.98 -4.89
CA GLU A 96 6.07 -4.32 -4.28
C GLU A 96 7.29 -4.61 -3.37
N LYS A 97 8.10 -3.58 -3.08
CA LYS A 97 9.27 -3.68 -2.21
C LYS A 97 8.88 -3.51 -0.75
N THR A 98 9.64 -4.16 0.12
CA THR A 98 9.53 -3.94 1.56
C THR A 98 10.18 -2.61 1.91
N VAL A 99 9.46 -1.76 2.64
CA VAL A 99 9.96 -0.48 3.12
C VAL A 99 10.82 -0.69 4.36
N SER A 100 11.97 -0.03 4.40
CA SER A 100 12.89 -0.13 5.55
C SER A 100 12.25 0.47 6.79
N LEU A 101 12.33 -0.24 7.92
CA LEU A 101 11.83 0.27 9.20
C LEU A 101 12.67 1.44 9.75
N THR A 102 13.84 1.71 9.16
CA THR A 102 14.69 2.85 9.49
C THR A 102 14.27 4.14 8.80
N THR A 103 13.31 4.10 7.88
CA THR A 103 12.83 5.28 7.16
C THR A 103 12.30 6.32 8.14
N PRO A 104 12.82 7.57 8.06
CA PRO A 104 12.38 8.65 8.92
C PRO A 104 11.01 9.18 8.47
N ILE A 105 10.15 9.38 9.46
CA ILE A 105 8.87 10.07 9.33
C ILE A 105 9.05 11.44 9.94
N THR A 106 8.82 12.47 9.14
CA THR A 106 8.90 13.88 9.54
C THR A 106 7.56 14.31 10.10
N ILE A 107 7.57 14.85 11.32
CA ILE A 107 6.39 15.39 11.97
C ILE A 107 6.56 16.91 12.04
N VAL A 108 5.61 17.64 11.47
CA VAL A 108 5.54 19.09 11.53
C VAL A 108 4.45 19.50 12.51
N VAL A 109 4.82 20.18 13.60
CA VAL A 109 3.86 20.64 14.61
C VAL A 109 3.14 21.89 14.10
N LYS A 110 1.84 21.78 13.83
CA LYS A 110 0.98 22.90 13.40
C LYS A 110 0.31 23.58 14.60
N GLU A 111 -0.29 24.74 14.34
CA GLU A 111 -1.03 25.48 15.35
C GLU A 111 -2.17 24.65 15.98
N ARG A 112 -2.53 24.99 17.23
CA ARG A 112 -3.61 24.35 17.99
C ARG A 112 -3.41 22.86 18.29
N GLY A 113 -2.16 22.38 18.34
CA GLY A 113 -1.83 20.99 18.69
C GLY A 113 -2.17 19.98 17.60
N LYS A 114 -2.25 20.44 16.34
CA LYS A 114 -2.36 19.58 15.16
C LYS A 114 -0.96 19.17 14.68
N TYR A 115 -0.85 18.03 14.03
CA TYR A 115 0.41 17.52 13.48
C TYR A 115 0.22 17.23 11.99
N ASP A 116 1.18 17.65 11.17
CA ASP A 116 1.38 17.12 9.81
C ASP A 116 2.39 15.98 9.90
N VAL A 117 2.14 14.92 9.16
CA VAL A 117 3.02 13.75 9.10
C VAL A 117 3.41 13.59 7.64
N GLU A 118 4.68 13.81 7.35
CA GLU A 118 5.29 13.61 6.05
C GLU A 118 6.25 12.44 6.13
N ILE A 119 6.29 11.60 5.10
CA ILE A 119 7.16 10.43 5.10
C ILE A 119 8.13 10.55 3.93
N ASN A 120 9.42 10.62 4.24
CA ASN A 120 10.43 11.03 3.27
C ASN A 120 10.79 9.94 2.23
N ASP A 121 10.57 8.65 2.50
CA ASP A 121 11.03 7.56 1.61
C ASP A 121 9.92 6.79 0.88
N PHE A 122 8.66 7.24 0.92
CA PHE A 122 7.63 6.64 0.04
C PHE A 122 7.51 7.34 -1.31
N ILE A 123 8.38 8.32 -1.58
CA ILE A 123 8.34 9.11 -2.80
C ILE A 123 8.71 8.19 -3.97
N TYR A 124 7.67 7.67 -4.62
CA TYR A 124 7.69 7.49 -6.06
C TYR A 124 8.05 8.88 -6.61
N GLU A 125 9.34 9.11 -6.88
CA GLU A 125 9.69 10.15 -7.83
C GLU A 125 9.05 9.66 -9.14
N GLU A 126 7.93 10.28 -9.50
CA GLU A 126 7.47 10.23 -10.89
C GLU A 126 8.62 10.79 -11.73
N GLU A 127 9.38 9.92 -12.41
CA GLU A 127 10.20 10.32 -13.57
C GLU A 127 9.29 10.79 -14.71
#